data_AF-A0A814HID0-F1
#
_entry.id   AF-A0A814HID0-F1
#
_cell.length_a   1.000
_cell.length_b   1.000
_cell.length_c   1.000
_cell.angle_alpha   90.00
_cell.angle_beta   90.00
_cell.angle_gamma   90.00
#
_symmetry.space_group_name_H-M   'P 1'
#
loop_
_entity.id
_entity.type
_entity.pdbx_description
1 polymer ?
#
loop_
_entity_poly.entity_id
_entity_poly.type
_entity_poly.pdbx_seq_one_letter_code
_entity_poly.pdbx_strand_id
1 'polypeptide(L)'
;MFKMRTYRWCCWCSVPRVKDHPRAVLHHLTNHPLYQPDSETVPFNPSSIEGAGTDDNPYVVYRSRDLLGRTNLKHLRFVCVSDTHNQIDQIFIPHGDVFIHCGDAVYYNTSSRDIVRFNEFIGTLPHKWKLFISGNHCVCLNPKQPDHSQKLLSNMTYLQDQLIDIEGVRIYGSPWRPKRGCFYRAEAFGYDPKTIGRDKWSNIPENIDLLLTHGPPYSVRDYNSGCPQLLDEIVTRVRPRIHMFGHMHGSRGASLYKSEDNQILEGDHFHSDANDILFLNLAIHQGRRLGTAVVIDYYY
;
A
#
# COMPACT_ATOMS: atom_id res chain seq x y z
N MET A 1 -30.32 19.78 -35.90
CA MET A 1 -29.71 20.61 -34.84
C MET A 1 -29.87 19.89 -33.50
N PHE A 2 -28.96 18.97 -33.16
CA PHE A 2 -29.01 18.21 -31.92
C PHE A 2 -28.25 18.98 -30.82
N LYS A 3 -28.96 19.39 -29.76
CA LYS A 3 -28.36 20.04 -28.58
C LYS A 3 -27.70 18.97 -27.69
N MET A 4 -26.38 19.08 -27.50
CA MET A 4 -25.65 18.38 -26.45
C MET A 4 -26.22 18.73 -25.08
N ARG A 5 -26.59 17.72 -24.29
CA ARG A 5 -26.76 17.85 -22.84
C ARG A 5 -25.44 17.45 -22.17
N THR A 6 -24.77 18.44 -21.60
CA THR A 6 -23.61 18.25 -20.72
C THR A 6 -24.09 17.67 -19.39
N TYR A 7 -23.61 16.48 -19.03
CA TYR A 7 -23.79 15.95 -17.68
C TYR A 7 -22.77 16.63 -16.75
N ARG A 8 -23.27 17.55 -15.91
CA ARG A 8 -22.54 18.07 -14.76
C ARG A 8 -22.31 16.92 -13.77
N TRP A 9 -21.05 16.56 -13.55
CA TRP A 9 -20.65 15.70 -12.45
C TRP A 9 -20.96 16.43 -11.13
N CYS A 10 -21.84 15.85 -10.34
CA CYS A 10 -22.26 16.39 -9.05
C CYS A 10 -21.16 16.13 -8.02
N CYS A 11 -20.36 17.15 -7.71
CA CYS A 11 -19.41 17.17 -6.60
C CYS A 11 -20.13 17.32 -5.25
N TRP A 12 -20.92 16.35 -4.79
CA TRP A 12 -21.42 16.32 -3.40
C TRP A 12 -21.63 14.87 -2.96
N CYS A 13 -20.65 14.31 -2.26
CA CYS A 13 -20.83 13.17 -1.37
C CYS A 13 -19.96 13.41 -0.13
N SER A 14 -20.46 14.23 0.79
CA SER A 14 -20.05 14.20 2.19
C SER A 14 -20.46 12.84 2.76
N VAL A 15 -19.53 11.88 2.75
CA VAL A 15 -19.73 10.57 3.37
C VAL A 15 -19.70 10.76 4.90
N PRO A 16 -20.68 10.25 5.65
CA PRO A 16 -20.81 10.51 7.08
C PRO A 16 -19.61 9.97 7.89
N ARG A 17 -19.32 10.61 9.04
CA ARG A 17 -18.47 10.00 10.09
C ARG A 17 -18.99 8.58 10.34
N VAL A 18 -18.10 7.59 10.29
CA VAL A 18 -18.46 6.28 10.87
C VAL A 18 -18.41 6.50 12.37
N LYS A 19 -19.58 6.51 13.02
CA LYS A 19 -19.65 6.64 14.48
C LYS A 19 -18.82 5.52 15.12
N ASP A 20 -18.14 5.86 16.21
CA ASP A 20 -17.46 4.90 17.08
C ASP A 20 -16.21 4.21 16.49
N HIS A 21 -15.59 4.76 15.43
CA HIS A 21 -14.31 4.27 14.93
C HIS A 21 -13.16 5.26 15.11
N PRO A 22 -11.96 4.80 15.52
CA PRO A 22 -10.78 5.63 15.66
C PRO A 22 -10.32 6.23 14.31
N ARG A 23 -9.61 7.36 14.37
CA ARG A 23 -9.00 8.04 13.22
C ARG A 23 -7.50 8.16 13.42
N ALA A 24 -6.72 7.67 12.48
CA ALA A 24 -5.27 7.81 12.56
C ALA A 24 -4.87 9.29 12.61
N VAL A 25 -4.07 9.64 13.61
CA VAL A 25 -3.32 10.90 13.61
C VAL A 25 -2.08 10.63 12.77
N LEU A 26 -1.97 11.29 11.62
CA LEU A 26 -0.90 11.03 10.65
C LEU A 26 -0.03 12.26 10.49
N HIS A 27 1.27 12.03 10.47
CA HIS A 27 2.26 12.99 10.01
C HIS A 27 2.51 12.77 8.51
N HIS A 28 2.51 13.85 7.72
CA HIS A 28 2.89 13.76 6.31
C HIS A 28 4.41 13.67 6.18
N LEU A 29 4.89 12.73 5.37
CA LEU A 29 6.26 12.76 4.87
C LEU A 29 6.29 13.76 3.72
N THR A 30 6.84 14.95 3.95
CA THR A 30 6.80 16.05 3.00
C THR A 30 7.77 15.83 1.83
N ASN A 31 7.24 15.87 0.60
CA ASN A 31 8.00 16.21 -0.61
C ASN A 31 7.76 17.70 -0.88
N HIS A 32 8.64 18.60 -0.43
CA HIS A 32 8.62 19.99 -0.86
C HIS A 32 9.45 20.14 -2.16
N PRO A 33 8.91 20.75 -3.24
CA PRO A 33 9.76 21.43 -4.21
C PRO A 33 10.28 22.75 -3.60
N LEU A 34 11.61 22.83 -3.52
CA LEU A 34 12.49 24.01 -3.44
C LEU A 34 12.20 25.09 -2.39
N TYR A 35 13.01 25.07 -1.34
CA TYR A 35 13.39 26.25 -0.56
C TYR A 35 14.06 27.30 -1.48
N GLN A 36 13.62 28.55 -1.39
CA GLN A 36 14.45 29.72 -1.66
C GLN A 36 14.64 30.49 -0.34
N PRO A 37 15.84 31.06 -0.13
CA PRO A 37 16.33 31.40 1.20
C PRO A 37 15.83 32.76 1.64
N ASP A 38 15.71 32.92 2.96
CA ASP A 38 16.12 34.16 3.62
C ASP A 38 16.71 33.86 5.01
N SER A 39 17.97 34.28 5.13
CA SER A 39 18.75 34.73 6.30
C SER A 39 18.78 33.94 7.63
N GLU A 40 20.02 33.57 7.96
CA GLU A 40 20.73 33.73 9.25
C GLU A 40 20.64 32.65 10.36
N THR A 41 21.68 31.80 10.32
CA THR A 41 22.52 31.27 11.44
C THR A 41 21.87 30.61 12.65
N VAL A 42 21.79 29.26 12.65
CA VAL A 42 21.88 28.37 13.84
C VAL A 42 22.47 27.00 13.38
N PRO A 43 23.28 26.28 14.17
CA PRO A 43 24.31 25.36 13.68
C PRO A 43 23.83 23.92 13.39
N PHE A 44 24.54 23.29 12.46
CA PHE A 44 24.61 21.86 12.09
C PHE A 44 23.68 20.88 12.86
N ASN A 45 22.61 20.44 12.18
CA ASN A 45 21.64 19.40 12.59
C ASN A 45 21.82 18.23 11.59
N PRO A 46 21.86 16.93 12.00
CA PRO A 46 22.20 15.84 11.09
C PRO A 46 21.18 15.79 9.96
N SER A 47 21.68 16.04 8.77
CA SER A 47 20.93 16.30 7.56
C SER A 47 20.41 15.00 6.96
N SER A 48 19.18 15.08 6.45
CA SER A 48 18.54 14.24 5.43
C SER A 48 18.06 12.83 5.82
N ILE A 49 16.82 12.74 6.33
CA ILE A 49 15.95 11.59 6.02
C ILE A 49 14.57 12.14 5.62
N GLU A 50 14.44 12.63 4.40
CA GLU A 50 13.13 12.81 3.75
C GLU A 50 13.25 12.34 2.29
N GLY A 51 12.92 11.06 2.09
CA GLY A 51 12.92 10.39 0.80
C GLY A 51 11.63 10.65 0.02
N ALA A 52 11.75 10.94 -1.28
CA ALA A 52 10.61 10.92 -2.20
C ALA A 52 10.16 9.49 -2.55
N GLY A 53 10.87 8.48 -2.01
CA GLY A 53 10.68 7.08 -2.34
C GLY A 53 11.10 6.78 -3.78
N THR A 54 12.15 7.41 -4.28
CA THR A 54 12.67 7.22 -5.64
C THR A 54 13.94 6.37 -5.61
N ASP A 55 14.42 5.90 -6.76
CA ASP A 55 15.65 5.09 -6.83
C ASP A 55 16.87 5.84 -6.23
N ASP A 56 16.99 7.14 -6.54
CA ASP A 56 18.06 7.99 -6.01
C ASP A 56 17.82 8.47 -4.58
N ASN A 57 16.59 8.36 -4.07
CA ASN A 57 16.20 8.87 -2.75
C ASN A 57 15.11 7.98 -2.13
N PRO A 58 15.47 6.72 -1.78
CA PRO A 58 14.52 5.74 -1.30
C PRO A 58 14.03 6.07 0.11
N TYR A 59 12.88 5.53 0.49
CA TYR A 59 12.51 5.50 1.91
C TYR A 59 13.46 4.59 2.66
N VAL A 60 14.11 5.10 3.71
CA VAL A 60 14.96 4.30 4.59
C VAL A 60 14.15 3.89 5.82
N VAL A 61 13.96 2.59 6.01
CA VAL A 61 13.18 2.04 7.11
C VAL A 61 14.01 1.00 7.85
N TYR A 62 14.14 1.14 9.17
CA TYR A 62 14.75 0.14 10.03
C TYR A 62 13.66 -0.73 10.64
N ARG A 63 13.92 -2.03 10.81
CA ARG A 63 13.03 -2.96 11.50
C ARG A 63 12.71 -2.51 12.92
N SER A 64 13.69 -1.96 13.62
CA SER A 64 13.55 -1.50 15.00
C SER A 64 14.48 -0.33 15.27
N ARG A 65 14.13 0.49 16.27
CA ARG A 65 14.86 1.73 16.59
C ARG A 65 16.28 1.45 17.08
N ASP A 66 16.54 0.29 17.67
CA ASP A 66 17.86 -0.10 18.19
C ASP A 66 18.89 -0.40 17.10
N LEU A 67 18.46 -0.54 15.84
CA LEU A 67 19.34 -0.69 14.68
C LEU A 67 19.92 0.65 14.20
N LEU A 68 19.35 1.78 14.62
CA LEU A 68 19.82 3.11 14.23
C LEU A 68 21.27 3.31 14.67
N GLY A 69 22.13 3.72 13.73
CA GLY A 69 23.55 3.97 13.97
C GLY A 69 24.43 2.70 14.03
N ARG A 70 23.85 1.50 13.89
CA ARG A 70 24.65 0.27 13.76
C ARG A 70 25.26 0.17 12.36
N THR A 71 26.41 -0.49 12.27
CA THR A 71 27.09 -0.83 11.02
C THR A 71 26.85 -2.30 10.65
N ASN A 72 27.03 -2.67 9.38
CA ASN A 72 26.94 -4.04 8.86
C ASN A 72 25.55 -4.70 8.99
N LEU A 73 24.48 -3.92 8.85
CA LEU A 73 23.10 -4.44 8.80
C LEU A 73 22.84 -5.16 7.47
N LYS A 74 21.94 -6.15 7.50
CA LYS A 74 21.35 -6.67 6.27
C LYS A 74 20.30 -5.67 5.78
N HIS A 75 20.10 -5.64 4.47
CA HIS A 75 19.08 -4.81 3.87
C HIS A 75 18.46 -5.50 2.66
N LEU A 76 17.18 -5.20 2.40
CA LEU A 76 16.49 -5.51 1.16
C LEU A 76 16.00 -4.20 0.54
N ARG A 77 16.24 -4.03 -0.76
CA ARG A 77 15.66 -2.97 -1.58
C ARG A 77 14.34 -3.42 -2.19
N PHE A 78 13.25 -2.82 -1.74
CA PHE A 78 11.91 -3.05 -2.25
C PHE A 78 11.53 -2.04 -3.33
N VAL A 79 10.95 -2.53 -4.43
CA VAL A 79 10.42 -1.71 -5.53
C VAL A 79 8.92 -1.97 -5.65
N CYS A 80 8.12 -0.96 -5.32
CA CYS A 80 6.71 -1.14 -4.98
C CYS A 80 5.80 -0.30 -5.89
N VAL A 81 4.75 -0.92 -6.43
CA VAL A 81 3.72 -0.27 -7.25
C VAL A 81 2.32 -0.81 -6.92
N SER A 82 1.28 -0.14 -7.40
CA SER A 82 -0.09 -0.63 -7.41
C SER A 82 -0.86 0.04 -8.53
N ASP A 83 -2.01 -0.53 -8.91
CA ASP A 83 -2.95 0.11 -9.83
C ASP A 83 -2.31 0.47 -11.17
N THR A 84 -1.63 -0.48 -11.80
CA THR A 84 -1.04 -0.26 -13.13
C THR A 84 -2.09 -0.29 -14.22
N HIS A 85 -3.22 -0.97 -14.03
CA HIS A 85 -4.35 -0.98 -14.99
C HIS A 85 -3.93 -1.26 -16.45
N ASN A 86 -3.09 -2.27 -16.67
CA ASN A 86 -2.44 -2.64 -17.95
C ASN A 86 -1.34 -1.67 -18.46
N GLN A 87 -0.77 -0.82 -17.61
CA GLN A 87 0.24 0.18 -17.99
C GLN A 87 1.59 -0.02 -17.29
N ILE A 88 1.87 -1.22 -16.78
CA ILE A 88 3.13 -1.51 -16.08
C ILE A 88 4.35 -1.29 -16.98
N ASP A 89 4.22 -1.56 -18.28
CA ASP A 89 5.25 -1.38 -19.31
C ASP A 89 5.50 0.08 -19.70
N GLN A 90 4.68 1.02 -19.18
CA GLN A 90 4.81 2.46 -19.43
C GLN A 90 5.60 3.18 -18.33
N ILE A 91 6.01 2.48 -17.28
CA ILE A 91 6.80 3.06 -16.19
C ILE A 91 8.16 2.37 -16.07
N PHE A 92 9.15 3.14 -15.63
CA PHE A 92 10.44 2.60 -15.26
C PHE A 92 10.33 1.87 -13.92
N ILE A 93 10.77 0.61 -13.89
CA ILE A 93 10.91 -0.18 -12.67
C ILE A 93 12.41 -0.23 -12.34
N PRO A 94 12.87 0.45 -11.28
CA PRO A 94 14.29 0.45 -10.89
C PRO A 94 14.74 -0.93 -10.43
N HIS A 95 16.05 -1.10 -10.27
CA HIS A 95 16.62 -2.31 -9.70
C HIS A 95 16.32 -2.42 -8.20
N GLY A 96 16.06 -3.64 -7.75
CA GLY A 96 15.91 -3.98 -6.35
C GLY A 96 15.89 -5.50 -6.14
N ASP A 97 15.86 -5.90 -4.87
CA ASP A 97 15.86 -7.32 -4.49
C ASP A 97 14.45 -7.91 -4.60
N VAL A 98 13.44 -7.11 -4.22
CA VAL A 98 12.04 -7.53 -4.13
C VAL A 98 11.14 -6.55 -4.88
N PHE A 99 10.45 -7.04 -5.91
CA PHE A 99 9.36 -6.31 -6.56
C PHE A 99 8.03 -6.63 -5.87
N ILE A 100 7.22 -5.62 -5.58
CA ILE A 100 5.89 -5.76 -4.96
C ILE A 100 4.83 -5.01 -5.77
N HIS A 101 3.71 -5.66 -6.04
CA HIS A 101 2.55 -5.01 -6.65
C HIS A 101 1.25 -5.22 -5.84
N CYS A 102 0.65 -4.13 -5.34
CA CYS A 102 -0.49 -4.14 -4.41
C CYS A 102 -1.89 -4.17 -5.08
N GLY A 103 -2.04 -4.98 -6.13
CA GLY A 103 -3.34 -5.18 -6.80
C GLY A 103 -3.68 -4.20 -7.91
N ASP A 104 -4.73 -4.53 -8.66
CA ASP A 104 -5.17 -3.81 -9.86
C ASP A 104 -4.10 -3.70 -10.96
N ALA A 105 -3.42 -4.82 -11.22
CA ALA A 105 -2.47 -4.94 -12.33
C ALA A 105 -3.13 -4.71 -13.71
N VAL A 106 -4.41 -5.09 -13.82
CA VAL A 106 -5.21 -5.06 -15.05
C VAL A 106 -6.45 -4.20 -14.87
N TYR A 107 -7.05 -3.77 -15.98
CA TYR A 107 -8.33 -3.06 -15.96
C TYR A 107 -9.52 -4.02 -15.72
N TYR A 108 -10.64 -3.56 -15.13
CA TYR A 108 -11.72 -4.46 -14.69
C TYR A 108 -12.44 -5.21 -15.81
N ASN A 109 -12.41 -4.69 -17.04
CA ASN A 109 -13.07 -5.28 -18.21
C ASN A 109 -12.07 -6.01 -19.13
N THR A 110 -11.06 -6.64 -18.53
CA THR A 110 -9.98 -7.34 -19.24
C THR A 110 -10.18 -8.85 -19.24
N SER A 111 -9.50 -9.51 -20.17
CA SER A 111 -9.49 -10.98 -20.24
C SER A 111 -8.37 -11.54 -19.37
N SER A 112 -8.39 -12.86 -19.12
CA SER A 112 -7.24 -13.54 -18.51
C SER A 112 -5.94 -13.41 -19.32
N ARG A 113 -5.98 -13.00 -20.59
CA ARG A 113 -4.76 -12.73 -21.37
C ARG A 113 -3.99 -11.53 -20.84
N ASP A 114 -4.67 -10.54 -20.26
CA ASP A 114 -4.02 -9.34 -19.74
C ASP A 114 -3.27 -9.64 -18.45
N ILE A 115 -3.79 -10.54 -17.60
CA ILE A 115 -3.04 -11.00 -16.42
C ILE A 115 -1.83 -11.88 -16.80
N VAL A 116 -1.94 -12.65 -17.88
CA VAL A 116 -0.80 -13.43 -18.43
C VAL A 116 0.27 -12.49 -18.98
N ARG A 117 -0.09 -11.46 -19.75
CA ARG A 117 0.86 -10.44 -20.22
C ARG A 117 1.55 -9.71 -19.07
N PHE A 118 0.79 -9.36 -18.04
CA PHE A 118 1.36 -8.81 -16.81
C PHE A 118 2.37 -9.79 -16.20
N ASN A 119 2.03 -11.06 -16.05
CA ASN A 119 2.94 -12.09 -15.54
C ASN A 119 4.22 -12.25 -16.38
N GLU A 120 4.10 -12.21 -17.71
CA GLU A 120 5.24 -12.26 -18.63
C GLU A 120 6.17 -11.05 -18.45
N PHE A 121 5.62 -9.83 -18.40
CA PHE A 121 6.40 -8.62 -18.14
C PHE A 121 7.10 -8.68 -16.78
N ILE A 122 6.41 -9.09 -15.72
CA ILE A 122 7.04 -9.23 -14.39
C ILE A 122 8.17 -10.28 -14.42
N GLY A 123 8.05 -11.32 -15.25
CA GLY A 123 9.09 -12.33 -15.45
C GLY A 123 10.39 -11.78 -16.05
N THR A 124 10.33 -10.67 -16.80
CA THR A 124 11.55 -10.04 -17.35
C THR A 124 12.29 -9.17 -16.35
N LEU A 125 11.67 -8.85 -15.21
CA LEU A 125 12.30 -8.00 -14.21
C LEU A 125 13.44 -8.76 -13.48
N PRO A 126 14.57 -8.07 -13.18
CA PRO A 126 15.76 -8.70 -12.60
C PRO A 126 15.63 -9.03 -11.11
N HIS A 127 14.55 -8.58 -10.46
CA HIS A 127 14.30 -8.78 -9.04
C HIS A 127 14.30 -10.27 -8.69
N LYS A 128 15.01 -10.64 -7.62
CA LYS A 128 15.10 -12.02 -7.13
C LYS A 128 13.73 -12.52 -6.68
N TRP A 129 13.00 -11.67 -5.96
CA TRP A 129 11.66 -11.95 -5.48
C TRP A 129 10.64 -11.04 -6.15
N LYS A 130 9.50 -11.58 -6.56
CA LYS A 130 8.37 -10.82 -7.09
C LYS A 130 7.11 -11.23 -6.35
N LEU A 131 6.44 -10.28 -5.72
CA LEU A 131 5.23 -10.51 -4.94
C LEU A 131 4.06 -9.74 -5.53
N PHE A 132 2.90 -10.38 -5.54
CA PHE A 132 1.67 -9.77 -6.01
C PHE A 132 0.49 -10.16 -5.11
N ILE A 133 -0.31 -9.16 -4.75
CA ILE A 133 -1.67 -9.37 -4.24
C ILE A 133 -2.65 -8.90 -5.32
N SER A 134 -3.85 -9.48 -5.35
CA SER A 134 -4.90 -9.08 -6.28
C SER A 134 -5.57 -7.77 -5.86
N GLY A 135 -6.36 -7.18 -6.75
CA GLY A 135 -7.24 -6.05 -6.46
C GLY A 135 -8.64 -6.23 -7.03
N ASN A 136 -9.46 -5.18 -6.99
CA ASN A 136 -10.87 -5.26 -7.38
C ASN A 136 -11.11 -5.32 -8.89
N HIS A 137 -10.11 -4.99 -9.71
CA HIS A 137 -10.15 -5.11 -11.16
C HIS A 137 -9.72 -6.50 -11.67
N CYS A 138 -9.05 -7.29 -10.84
CA CYS A 138 -8.52 -8.60 -11.20
C CYS A 138 -9.59 -9.70 -11.15
N VAL A 139 -10.72 -9.50 -11.84
CA VAL A 139 -11.89 -10.41 -11.84
C VAL A 139 -11.55 -11.82 -12.34
N CYS A 140 -10.52 -11.95 -13.18
CA CYS A 140 -10.03 -13.25 -13.64
C CYS A 140 -9.35 -14.08 -12.54
N LEU A 141 -8.92 -13.46 -11.44
CA LEU A 141 -8.32 -14.13 -10.29
C LEU A 141 -9.44 -14.48 -9.30
N ASN A 142 -9.94 -15.71 -9.40
CA ASN A 142 -11.06 -16.15 -8.57
C ASN A 142 -10.62 -16.36 -7.11
N PRO A 143 -11.16 -15.61 -6.13
CA PRO A 143 -10.77 -15.73 -4.73
C PRO A 143 -11.03 -17.13 -4.13
N LYS A 144 -11.92 -17.93 -4.73
CA LYS A 144 -12.22 -19.30 -4.30
C LYS A 144 -11.22 -20.33 -4.87
N GLN A 145 -10.32 -19.92 -5.75
CA GLN A 145 -9.35 -20.78 -6.43
C GLN A 145 -7.95 -20.14 -6.44
N PRO A 146 -7.36 -19.84 -5.26
CA PRO A 146 -6.05 -19.18 -5.18
C PRO A 146 -4.94 -19.98 -5.87
N ASP A 147 -4.98 -21.32 -5.84
CA ASP A 147 -4.01 -22.17 -6.54
C ASP A 147 -4.06 -21.99 -8.06
N HIS A 148 -5.24 -21.72 -8.62
CA HIS A 148 -5.37 -21.43 -10.04
C HIS A 148 -4.79 -20.05 -10.37
N SER A 149 -5.08 -19.05 -9.53
CA SER A 149 -4.47 -17.72 -9.65
C SER A 149 -2.94 -17.79 -9.61
N GLN A 150 -2.37 -18.55 -8.67
CA GLN A 150 -0.91 -18.76 -8.58
C GLN A 150 -0.34 -19.45 -9.83
N LYS A 151 -1.06 -20.40 -10.44
CA LYS A 151 -0.61 -21.04 -11.70
C LYS A 151 -0.56 -20.05 -12.88
N LEU A 152 -1.48 -19.09 -12.94
CA LEU A 152 -1.48 -18.03 -13.96
C LEU A 152 -0.34 -17.03 -13.74
N LEU A 153 0.06 -16.84 -12.49
CA LEU A 153 1.08 -15.89 -12.04
C LEU A 153 2.42 -16.58 -11.78
N SER A 154 2.85 -17.45 -12.70
CA SER A 154 4.01 -18.34 -12.51
C SER A 154 5.37 -17.65 -12.31
N ASN A 155 5.51 -16.38 -12.71
CA ASN A 155 6.76 -15.62 -12.57
C ASN A 155 6.85 -14.83 -11.26
N MET A 156 5.86 -14.98 -10.37
CA MET A 156 5.79 -14.27 -9.10
C MET A 156 5.09 -15.12 -8.03
N THR A 157 5.26 -14.75 -6.77
CA THR A 157 4.48 -15.32 -5.68
C THR A 157 3.19 -14.51 -5.51
N TYR A 158 2.06 -15.18 -5.69
CA TYR A 158 0.75 -14.63 -5.45
C TYR A 158 0.36 -14.83 -3.98
N LEU A 159 0.08 -13.74 -3.27
CA LEU A 159 -0.32 -13.77 -1.87
C LEU A 159 -1.83 -13.51 -1.75
N GLN A 160 -2.53 -14.46 -1.13
CA GLN A 160 -3.94 -14.31 -0.76
C GLN A 160 -4.16 -14.87 0.65
N ASP A 161 -4.18 -13.97 1.65
CA ASP A 161 -4.24 -14.34 3.07
C ASP A 161 -3.05 -15.23 3.47
N GLN A 162 -1.85 -14.86 3.01
CA GLN A 162 -0.64 -15.66 3.18
C GLN A 162 0.52 -14.83 3.72
N LEU A 163 1.30 -15.48 4.59
CA LEU A 163 2.57 -15.01 5.11
C LEU A 163 3.72 -15.64 4.31
N ILE A 164 4.70 -14.84 3.93
CA ILE A 164 5.98 -15.29 3.39
C ILE A 164 7.13 -14.69 4.21
N ASP A 165 8.22 -15.43 4.31
CA ASP A 165 9.49 -14.96 4.88
C ASP A 165 10.52 -14.85 3.75
N ILE A 166 11.09 -13.66 3.57
CA ILE A 166 12.15 -13.39 2.59
C ILE A 166 13.38 -12.94 3.37
N GLU A 167 14.36 -13.84 3.47
CA GLU A 167 15.65 -13.56 4.12
C GLU A 167 15.52 -13.09 5.58
N GLY A 168 14.46 -13.51 6.26
CA GLY A 168 14.11 -13.11 7.62
C GLY A 168 13.12 -11.95 7.69
N VAL A 169 12.69 -11.37 6.56
CA VAL A 169 11.66 -10.32 6.49
C VAL A 169 10.28 -10.93 6.27
N ARG A 170 9.37 -10.72 7.23
CA ARG A 170 8.04 -11.33 7.27
C ARG A 170 7.00 -10.43 6.59
N ILE A 171 6.40 -10.91 5.51
CA ILE A 171 5.49 -10.15 4.65
C ILE A 171 4.15 -10.87 4.57
N TYR A 172 3.06 -10.20 4.96
CA TYR A 172 1.70 -10.75 4.83
C TYR A 172 0.92 -10.03 3.74
N GLY A 173 0.26 -10.79 2.85
CA GLY A 173 -0.51 -10.24 1.74
C GLY A 173 -1.97 -10.66 1.74
N SER A 174 -2.88 -9.70 1.61
CA SER A 174 -4.32 -9.94 1.54
C SER A 174 -5.04 -8.99 0.57
N PRO A 175 -5.75 -9.50 -0.45
CA PRO A 175 -6.37 -8.67 -1.49
C PRO A 175 -7.74 -8.09 -1.12
N TRP A 176 -8.32 -8.46 0.02
CA TRP A 176 -9.71 -8.15 0.34
C TRP A 176 -9.95 -6.65 0.54
N ARG A 177 -11.21 -6.26 0.32
CA ARG A 177 -11.70 -4.92 0.59
C ARG A 177 -13.19 -4.96 0.98
N PRO A 178 -13.71 -3.97 1.73
CA PRO A 178 -15.14 -3.87 1.99
C PRO A 178 -15.90 -3.67 0.66
N LYS A 179 -16.93 -4.46 0.34
CA LYS A 179 -17.65 -4.36 -0.96
C LYS A 179 -18.37 -3.02 -1.10
N ARG A 180 -18.41 -2.43 -2.31
CA ARG A 180 -19.20 -1.20 -2.58
C ARG A 180 -20.66 -1.51 -2.90
N GLY A 181 -20.95 -2.68 -3.48
CA GLY A 181 -22.30 -3.18 -3.70
C GLY A 181 -22.61 -3.49 -5.15
N CYS A 182 -23.85 -3.90 -5.43
CA CYS A 182 -24.24 -4.57 -6.68
C CYS A 182 -24.07 -3.75 -7.98
N PHE A 183 -23.93 -2.43 -7.91
CA PHE A 183 -23.74 -1.59 -9.09
C PHE A 183 -22.27 -1.36 -9.47
N TYR A 184 -21.33 -1.82 -8.63
CA TYR A 184 -19.91 -1.66 -8.89
C TYR A 184 -19.39 -2.87 -9.66
N ARG A 185 -18.94 -2.64 -10.90
CA ARG A 185 -18.56 -3.71 -11.84
C ARG A 185 -17.20 -4.34 -11.54
N ALA A 186 -16.32 -3.61 -10.87
CA ALA A 186 -14.99 -4.05 -10.49
C ALA A 186 -14.99 -4.45 -9.01
N GLU A 187 -15.60 -5.58 -8.67
CA GLU A 187 -15.81 -5.99 -7.27
C GLU A 187 -15.13 -7.33 -6.94
N ALA A 188 -14.06 -7.67 -7.67
CA ALA A 188 -13.22 -8.80 -7.28
C ALA A 188 -12.70 -8.56 -5.85
N PHE A 189 -12.62 -9.62 -5.04
CA PHE A 189 -12.18 -9.52 -3.64
C PHE A 189 -12.97 -8.53 -2.76
N GLY A 190 -14.20 -8.16 -3.17
CA GLY A 190 -15.17 -7.47 -2.34
C GLY A 190 -15.72 -8.41 -1.25
N TYR A 191 -15.66 -7.98 0.00
CA TYR A 191 -16.12 -8.73 1.16
C TYR A 191 -17.18 -7.96 1.96
N ASP A 192 -17.97 -8.63 2.81
CA ASP A 192 -18.97 -7.93 3.61
C ASP A 192 -18.32 -6.93 4.59
N PRO A 193 -18.62 -5.62 4.50
CA PRO A 193 -18.04 -4.61 5.38
C PRO A 193 -18.32 -4.87 6.86
N LYS A 194 -19.38 -5.61 7.21
CA LYS A 194 -19.73 -5.91 8.60
C LYS A 194 -18.91 -7.04 9.19
N THR A 195 -18.45 -8.00 8.38
CA THR A 195 -17.76 -9.20 8.89
C THR A 195 -16.30 -9.31 8.46
N ILE A 196 -15.83 -8.45 7.56
CA ILE A 196 -14.44 -8.47 7.05
C ILE A 196 -13.38 -8.43 8.16
N GLY A 197 -13.62 -7.66 9.23
CA GLY A 197 -12.71 -7.60 10.38
C GLY A 197 -12.49 -8.98 11.01
N ARG A 198 -13.58 -9.63 11.41
CA ARG A 198 -13.56 -10.96 12.02
C ARG A 198 -13.09 -12.04 11.04
N ASP A 199 -13.52 -11.98 9.79
CA ASP A 199 -13.32 -13.10 8.86
C ASP A 199 -11.96 -13.03 8.14
N LYS A 200 -11.36 -11.84 8.03
CA LYS A 200 -10.12 -11.59 7.29
C LYS A 200 -9.03 -10.93 8.11
N TRP A 201 -9.32 -9.78 8.72
CA TRP A 201 -8.28 -8.98 9.38
C TRP A 201 -7.77 -9.58 10.69
N SER A 202 -8.62 -10.28 11.42
CA SER A 202 -8.24 -11.04 12.63
C SER A 202 -7.21 -12.15 12.35
N ASN A 203 -7.16 -12.66 11.12
CA ASN A 203 -6.23 -13.72 10.71
C ASN A 203 -4.82 -13.19 10.36
N ILE A 204 -4.64 -11.86 10.28
CA ILE A 204 -3.33 -11.28 10.04
C ILE A 204 -2.43 -11.60 11.24
N PRO A 205 -1.28 -12.26 11.06
CA PRO A 205 -0.40 -12.61 12.16
C PRO A 205 0.30 -11.38 12.73
N GLU A 206 0.63 -11.45 14.01
CA GLU A 206 1.51 -10.48 14.66
C GLU A 206 2.98 -10.67 14.26
N ASN A 207 3.81 -9.70 14.60
CA ASN A 207 5.26 -9.70 14.38
C ASN A 207 5.63 -9.80 12.88
N ILE A 208 4.85 -9.15 12.00
CA ILE A 208 5.19 -9.01 10.59
C ILE A 208 5.90 -7.68 10.34
N ASP A 209 6.80 -7.66 9.35
CA ASP A 209 7.51 -6.46 8.97
C ASP A 209 6.66 -5.62 7.99
N LEU A 210 6.07 -6.27 6.99
CA LEU A 210 5.31 -5.62 5.92
C LEU A 210 3.90 -6.23 5.82
N LEU A 211 2.90 -5.35 5.71
CA LEU A 211 1.53 -5.72 5.37
C LEU A 211 1.20 -5.21 3.96
N LEU A 212 0.64 -6.05 3.11
CA LEU A 212 0.17 -5.71 1.77
C LEU A 212 -1.35 -5.88 1.73
N THR A 213 -2.08 -4.80 1.43
CA THR A 213 -3.52 -4.87 1.11
C THR A 213 -3.83 -4.11 -0.16
N HIS A 214 -4.92 -4.44 -0.85
CA HIS A 214 -5.29 -3.63 -2.02
C HIS A 214 -5.97 -2.33 -1.59
N GLY A 215 -7.00 -2.45 -0.74
CA GLY A 215 -7.72 -1.29 -0.19
C GLY A 215 -6.96 -0.63 0.97
N PRO A 216 -7.11 0.69 1.16
CA PRO A 216 -6.51 1.42 2.28
C PRO A 216 -7.23 1.13 3.62
N PRO A 217 -6.54 1.34 4.76
CA PRO A 217 -7.21 1.47 6.05
C PRO A 217 -7.97 2.82 6.10
N TYR A 218 -8.98 2.90 6.97
CA TYR A 218 -9.75 4.14 7.13
C TYR A 218 -8.87 5.30 7.55
N SER A 219 -9.19 6.52 7.11
CA SER A 219 -8.50 7.79 7.44
C SER A 219 -7.05 7.92 6.98
N VAL A 220 -6.49 6.90 6.30
CA VAL A 220 -5.11 6.91 5.80
C VAL A 220 -5.12 6.96 4.28
N ARG A 221 -4.93 8.15 3.71
CA ARG A 221 -4.81 8.36 2.25
C ARG A 221 -5.95 7.67 1.46
N ASP A 222 -7.16 7.72 2.00
CA ASP A 222 -8.26 6.83 1.63
C ASP A 222 -9.50 7.55 1.06
N TYR A 223 -9.50 8.89 1.04
CA TYR A 223 -10.68 9.71 0.77
C TYR A 223 -11.93 9.29 1.59
N ASN A 224 -11.75 8.92 2.86
CA ASN A 224 -12.80 8.39 3.74
C ASN A 224 -13.53 7.15 3.20
N SER A 225 -12.86 6.36 2.37
CA SER A 225 -13.40 5.14 1.77
C SER A 225 -12.59 3.88 2.16
N GLY A 226 -11.64 4.01 3.08
CA GLY A 226 -10.87 2.91 3.63
C GLY A 226 -11.65 2.09 4.66
N CYS A 227 -11.06 0.97 5.10
CA CYS A 227 -11.69 0.04 6.04
C CYS A 227 -11.39 0.41 7.51
N PRO A 228 -12.40 0.73 8.35
CA PRO A 228 -12.16 1.05 9.76
C PRO A 228 -11.59 -0.12 10.55
N GLN A 229 -12.10 -1.33 10.33
CA GLN A 229 -11.60 -2.52 11.02
C GLN A 229 -10.17 -2.89 10.63
N LEU A 230 -9.74 -2.53 9.41
CA LEU A 230 -8.34 -2.71 9.00
C LEU A 230 -7.42 -1.73 9.72
N LEU A 231 -7.85 -0.47 9.87
CA LEU A 231 -7.09 0.52 10.63
C LEU A 231 -6.90 0.04 12.07
N ASP A 232 -8.00 -0.36 12.72
CA ASP A 232 -8.02 -0.82 14.09
C ASP A 232 -7.02 -1.97 14.33
N GLU A 233 -7.07 -3.02 13.50
CA GLU A 233 -6.15 -4.15 13.57
C GLU A 233 -4.67 -3.74 13.38
N ILE A 234 -4.40 -2.80 12.47
CA ILE A 234 -3.04 -2.33 12.18
C ILE A 234 -2.45 -1.56 13.36
N VAL A 235 -3.22 -0.65 13.96
CA VAL A 235 -2.70 0.24 15.01
C VAL A 235 -2.71 -0.42 16.39
N THR A 236 -3.64 -1.34 16.66
CA THR A 236 -3.77 -1.96 17.99
C THR A 236 -2.98 -3.27 18.15
N ARG A 237 -2.94 -4.12 17.11
CA ARG A 237 -2.42 -5.49 17.23
C ARG A 237 -1.27 -5.82 16.28
N VAL A 238 -1.49 -5.69 14.98
CA VAL A 238 -0.54 -6.20 13.95
C VAL A 238 0.75 -5.37 13.91
N ARG A 239 0.62 -4.04 13.93
CA ARG A 239 1.71 -3.06 14.02
C ARG A 239 2.92 -3.33 13.08
N PRO A 240 2.69 -3.48 11.75
CA PRO A 240 3.78 -3.68 10.80
C PRO A 240 4.66 -2.43 10.73
N ARG A 241 5.92 -2.57 10.28
CA ARG A 241 6.78 -1.41 9.99
C ARG A 241 6.29 -0.62 8.78
N ILE A 242 5.75 -1.34 7.79
CA ILE A 242 5.25 -0.74 6.56
C ILE A 242 3.92 -1.38 6.19
N HIS A 243 2.91 -0.56 5.90
CA HIS A 243 1.67 -1.00 5.28
C HIS A 243 1.56 -0.40 3.87
N MET A 244 1.54 -1.27 2.87
CA MET A 244 1.48 -0.91 1.45
C MET A 244 0.12 -1.23 0.86
N PHE A 245 -0.45 -0.28 0.14
CA PHE A 245 -1.75 -0.42 -0.50
C PHE A 245 -1.90 0.45 -1.74
N GLY A 246 -3.05 0.40 -2.40
CA GLY A 246 -3.37 1.19 -3.59
C GLY A 246 -4.82 1.65 -3.61
N HIS A 247 -5.49 1.43 -4.74
CA HIS A 247 -6.91 1.68 -5.01
C HIS A 247 -7.32 3.17 -5.05
N MET A 248 -6.87 3.99 -4.11
CA MET A 248 -7.24 5.41 -4.01
C MET A 248 -6.26 6.29 -4.77
N HIS A 249 -6.44 6.35 -6.09
CA HIS A 249 -5.54 7.01 -7.03
C HIS A 249 -5.14 8.42 -6.59
N GLY A 250 -6.10 9.34 -6.42
CA GLY A 250 -5.78 10.73 -6.08
C GLY A 250 -5.11 10.94 -4.71
N SER A 251 -5.04 9.91 -3.86
CA SER A 251 -4.36 9.95 -2.57
C SER A 251 -3.03 9.21 -2.55
N ARG A 252 -2.39 8.94 -3.71
CA ARG A 252 -1.03 8.39 -3.75
C ARG A 252 -0.06 9.16 -2.86
N GLY A 253 0.84 8.46 -2.17
CA GLY A 253 1.92 9.04 -1.39
C GLY A 253 2.14 8.32 -0.06
N ALA A 254 2.93 8.93 0.82
CA ALA A 254 3.32 8.35 2.10
C ALA A 254 2.76 9.15 3.29
N SER A 255 2.51 8.44 4.38
CA SER A 255 2.10 9.01 5.68
C SER A 255 2.75 8.19 6.79
N LEU A 256 3.27 8.87 7.81
CA LEU A 256 3.85 8.24 8.98
C LEU A 256 2.86 8.31 10.14
N TYR A 257 2.60 7.17 10.75
CA TYR A 257 1.89 7.07 12.01
C TYR A 257 2.90 6.78 13.11
N LYS A 258 2.97 7.63 14.13
CA LYS A 258 3.93 7.42 15.21
C LYS A 258 3.31 6.59 16.31
N SER A 259 4.12 5.79 17.00
CA SER A 259 3.63 4.97 18.11
C SER A 259 3.05 5.79 19.27
N GLU A 260 3.55 7.02 19.48
CA GLU A 260 3.01 7.98 20.45
C GLU A 260 1.57 8.41 20.15
N ASP A 261 1.17 8.43 18.87
CA ASP A 261 -0.18 8.80 18.44
C ASP A 261 -1.24 7.77 18.88
N ASN A 262 -0.83 6.57 19.31
CA ASN A 262 -1.74 5.53 19.77
C ASN A 262 -2.42 5.88 21.09
N GLN A 263 -1.82 6.76 21.91
CA GLN A 263 -2.44 7.27 23.14
C GLN A 263 -3.75 8.02 22.86
N ILE A 264 -3.89 8.60 21.66
CA ILE A 264 -5.04 9.40 21.26
C ILE A 264 -6.18 8.51 20.74
N LEU A 265 -5.89 7.25 20.37
CA LEU A 265 -6.85 6.36 19.72
C LEU A 265 -7.65 5.46 20.66
N GLU A 266 -7.15 5.12 21.86
CA GLU A 266 -7.89 4.65 23.07
C GLU A 266 -6.97 3.98 24.13
N GLY A 267 -7.09 4.37 25.41
CA GLY A 267 -6.89 3.54 26.62
C GLY A 267 -5.48 3.04 27.00
N ASP A 268 -5.35 2.47 28.22
CA ASP A 268 -4.12 2.04 28.92
C ASP A 268 -3.21 1.00 28.20
N HIS A 269 -3.46 0.71 26.92
CA HIS A 269 -2.68 -0.19 26.06
C HIS A 269 -1.64 0.56 25.22
N PHE A 270 -1.03 1.59 25.82
CA PHE A 270 0.10 2.30 25.22
C PHE A 270 1.38 1.50 25.42
N HIS A 271 2.07 1.19 24.31
CA HIS A 271 3.38 0.56 24.35
C HIS A 271 4.39 1.53 23.72
N SER A 272 5.16 2.24 24.55
CA SER A 272 6.15 3.24 24.10
C SER A 272 7.19 2.64 23.15
N ASP A 273 7.46 1.35 23.30
CA ASP A 273 8.44 0.63 22.49
C ASP A 273 7.86 0.12 21.17
N ALA A 274 6.58 0.40 20.89
CA ALA A 274 5.95 -0.03 19.68
C ALA A 274 6.49 0.72 18.45
N ASN A 275 6.45 0.03 17.31
CA ASN A 275 6.94 0.54 16.04
C ASN A 275 6.09 1.69 15.51
N ASP A 276 6.75 2.70 14.92
CA ASP A 276 6.10 3.62 13.99
C ASP A 276 5.72 2.86 12.71
N ILE A 277 4.64 3.28 12.06
CA ILE A 277 4.08 2.61 10.88
C ILE A 277 4.15 3.55 9.69
N LEU A 278 4.87 3.12 8.65
CA LEU A 278 4.90 3.81 7.37
C LEU A 278 3.76 3.31 6.47
N PHE A 279 2.79 4.18 6.19
CA PHE A 279 1.70 3.91 5.25
C PHE A 279 2.03 4.42 3.86
N LEU A 280 1.91 3.55 2.85
CA LEU A 280 2.23 3.86 1.45
C LEU A 280 1.05 3.53 0.53
N ASN A 281 0.47 4.57 -0.06
CA ASN A 281 -0.44 4.43 -1.19
C ASN A 281 0.37 4.46 -2.50
N LEU A 282 0.49 3.29 -3.12
CA LEU A 282 1.33 2.98 -4.27
C LEU A 282 0.60 3.12 -5.61
N ALA A 283 -0.65 3.57 -5.64
CA ALA A 283 -1.43 3.67 -6.88
C ALA A 283 -0.74 4.57 -7.91
N ILE A 284 -0.23 4.00 -9.01
CA ILE A 284 0.51 4.78 -10.02
C ILE A 284 -0.43 5.52 -10.96
N HIS A 285 -1.63 5.02 -11.20
CA HIS A 285 -2.58 5.68 -12.07
C HIS A 285 -3.10 6.98 -11.43
N GLN A 286 -2.77 8.14 -12.00
CA GLN A 286 -3.13 9.48 -11.49
C GLN A 286 -3.96 10.27 -12.52
N GLY A 287 -4.97 9.61 -13.11
CA GLY A 287 -5.80 10.19 -14.14
C GLY A 287 -5.10 10.23 -15.51
N ARG A 288 -4.43 11.33 -15.86
CA ARG A 288 -3.72 11.47 -17.16
C ARG A 288 -2.21 11.23 -17.07
N ARG A 289 -1.67 11.03 -15.87
CA ARG A 289 -0.24 10.78 -15.62
C ARG A 289 -0.08 9.48 -14.85
N LEU A 290 1.07 8.86 -15.02
CA LEU A 290 1.50 7.73 -14.21
C LEU A 290 2.53 8.21 -13.18
N GLY A 291 2.39 7.74 -11.95
CA GLY A 291 3.41 7.84 -10.92
C GLY A 291 4.55 6.85 -11.18
N THR A 292 5.67 7.06 -10.49
CA THR A 292 6.83 6.17 -10.55
C THR A 292 6.68 4.99 -9.58
N ALA A 293 7.55 3.99 -9.67
CA ALA A 293 7.70 3.02 -8.59
C ALA A 293 8.18 3.71 -7.30
N VAL A 294 7.79 3.17 -6.15
CA VAL A 294 8.30 3.58 -4.83
C VAL A 294 9.43 2.65 -4.43
N VAL A 295 10.58 3.21 -4.06
CA VAL A 295 11.76 2.46 -3.62
C VAL A 295 11.94 2.63 -2.11
N ILE A 296 12.23 1.51 -1.44
CA ILE A 296 12.43 1.45 0.00
C ILE A 296 13.65 0.60 0.29
N ASP A 297 14.58 1.14 1.07
CA ASP A 297 15.68 0.39 1.65
C ASP A 297 15.32 0.01 3.09
N TYR A 298 15.06 -1.28 3.28
CA TYR A 298 14.64 -1.84 4.56
C TYR A 298 15.79 -2.56 5.26
N TYR A 299 16.19 -2.08 6.43
CA TYR A 299 17.32 -2.59 7.20
C TYR A 299 16.85 -3.43 8.39
N TYR A 300 17.48 -4.58 8.61
CA TYR A 300 17.05 -5.56 9.62
C TYR A 300 18.18 -6.44 10.19
#